data_AF-A0A8T4FKW5-F1
#
_entry.id   AF-A0A8T4FKW5-F1
#
_cell.length_a   1.000
_cell.length_b   1.000
_cell.length_c   1.000
_cell.angle_alpha   90.00
_cell.angle_beta   90.00
_cell.angle_gamma   90.00
#
_symmetry.space_group_name_H-M   'P 1'
#
loop_
_entity.id
_entity.type
_entity.pdbx_description
1 polymer ?
#
loop_
_entity_poly.entity_id
_entity_poly.type
_entity_poly.pdbx_seq_one_letter_code
_entity_poly.pdbx_strand_id
1 'polypeptide(L)' 'MRVFPAVDILGGVCVQLVQGKRENRTAYGTPLENARRWISEGA' A
#
# COMPACT_ATOMS: atom_id res chain seq x y z
N MET A 1 -4.11 -21.25 1.70
CA MET A 1 -4.07 -20.04 0.85
C MET A 1 -2.97 -19.13 1.35
N ARG A 2 -2.12 -18.58 0.49
CA ARG A 2 -1.08 -17.62 0.89
C ARG A 2 -1.54 -16.22 0.50
N VAL A 3 -1.49 -15.28 1.45
CA VAL A 3 -1.92 -13.88 1.26
C VAL A 3 -0.67 -13.00 1.17
N PHE A 4 -0.68 -12.05 0.24
CA PHE A 4 0.40 -11.08 0.07
C PHE A 4 -0.23 -9.68 0.13
N PRO A 5 -0.14 -8.98 1.27
CA PRO A 5 -0.70 -7.65 1.37
C PRO A 5 0.11 -6.66 0.51
N ALA A 6 -0.60 -5.77 -0.18
CA ALA A 6 0.03 -4.82 -1.11
C ALA A 6 0.57 -3.58 -0.39
N VAL A 7 1.65 -3.04 -0.95
CA VAL A 7 2.22 -1.72 -0.64
C VAL A 7 2.60 -1.08 -1.97
N ASP A 8 1.65 -0.43 -2.63
CA ASP A 8 1.88 0.23 -3.91
C ASP A 8 2.46 1.62 -3.68
N ILE A 9 3.49 2.01 -4.45
CA ILE A 9 4.24 3.25 -4.21
C ILE A 9 4.06 4.22 -5.38
N LEU A 10 3.60 5.43 -5.08
CA LEU A 10 3.55 6.53 -6.04
C LEU A 10 4.09 7.81 -5.40
N GLY A 11 5.16 8.37 -5.96
CA GLY A 11 5.73 9.63 -5.47
C GLY A 11 6.21 9.56 -4.00
N GLY A 12 6.67 8.38 -3.55
CA GLY A 12 7.12 8.16 -2.18
C GLY A 12 6.00 7.91 -1.15
N VAL A 13 4.74 7.79 -1.59
CA VAL A 13 3.58 7.55 -0.72
C VAL A 13 2.97 6.18 -1.04
N CYS A 14 2.53 5.46 0.00
CA CYS A 14 1.74 4.24 -0.15
C CYS A 14 0.33 4.61 -0.63
N VAL A 15 -0.13 4.01 -1.72
CA VAL A 15 -1.41 4.35 -2.35
C VAL A 15 -2.25 3.13 -2.70
N GLN A 16 -3.52 3.36 -2.98
CA GLN A 16 -4.37 2.45 -3.76
C GLN A 16 -4.98 3.25 -4.90
N LEU A 17 -5.04 2.68 -6.11
CA LEU A 17 -5.73 3.27 -7.25
C LEU A 17 -7.08 2.59 -7.49
N VAL A 18 -8.08 3.36 -7.88
CA VAL A 18 -9.35 2.82 -8.41
C VAL A 18 -9.22 2.62 -9.92
N GLN A 19 -9.40 1.37 -10.38
CA GLN A 19 -9.26 0.98 -11.79
C GLN A 19 -7.88 1.34 -12.41
N GLY A 20 -6.82 1.39 -11.60
CA GLY A 20 -5.46 1.74 -12.07
C GLY A 20 -5.26 3.19 -12.48
N LYS A 21 -6.25 4.07 -12.26
CA LYS A 21 -6.19 5.49 -12.63
C LYS A 21 -5.47 6.30 -11.56
N ARG A 22 -4.43 7.03 -11.96
CA ARG A 22 -3.52 7.75 -11.04
C ARG A 22 -4.19 8.93 -10.33
N GLU A 23 -5.17 9.53 -10.98
CA GLU A 23 -6.04 10.58 -10.49
C GLU A 23 -6.98 10.09 -9.37
N ASN A 24 -7.34 8.81 -9.36
CA ASN A 24 -8.25 8.21 -8.39
C ASN A 24 -7.49 7.47 -7.28
N ARG A 25 -6.47 8.14 -6.71
CA ARG A 25 -5.64 7.55 -5.65
C ARG A 25 -6.17 7.87 -4.26
N THR A 26 -6.09 6.89 -3.37
CA THR A 26 -6.15 7.08 -1.92
C THR A 26 -4.75 6.91 -1.35
N ALA A 27 -4.33 7.81 -0.45
CA ALA A 27 -3.01 7.78 0.19
C ALA A 27 -3.09 7.21 1.61
N TYR A 28 -2.10 6.39 1.97
CA TYR A 28 -2.03 5.66 3.25
C TYR A 28 -0.76 6.00 4.08
N GLY A 29 -0.02 7.04 3.71
CA GLY A 29 1.22 7.43 4.40
C GLY A 29 2.48 6.82 3.78
N THR A 30 3.52 6.59 4.58
CA THR A 30 4.80 6.11 4.01
C THR A 30 4.74 4.62 3.64
N PRO A 31 5.45 4.19 2.58
CA PRO A 31 5.56 2.78 2.23
C PRO A 31 6.14 1.93 3.38
N LEU A 32 7.13 2.46 4.09
CA LEU A 32 7.82 1.73 5.15
C LEU A 32 6.91 1.45 6.35
N GLU A 33 6.10 2.42 6.77
CA GLU A 33 5.15 2.22 7.89
C GLU A 33 4.09 1.18 7.53
N ASN A 34 3.54 1.22 6.32
CA ASN A 34 2.54 0.24 5.87
C ASN A 34 3.15 -1.17 5.74
N ALA A 35 4.37 -1.30 5.23
CA ALA A 35 5.08 -2.59 5.19
C ALA A 35 5.35 -3.14 6.60
N ARG A 36 5.81 -2.30 7.54
CA ARG A 36 6.03 -2.70 8.94
C ARG A 36 4.73 -3.11 9.63
N ARG A 37 3.63 -2.42 9.33
CA ARG A 37 2.31 -2.77 9.83
C ARG A 37 1.90 -4.17 9.37
N TRP A 38 2.05 -4.50 8.09
CA TRP A 38 1.76 -5.85 7.61
C TRP A 38 2.58 -6.92 8.32
N ILE A 39 3.88 -6.69 8.53
CA ILE A 39 4.73 -7.60 9.31
C ILE A 39 4.18 -7.77 10.74
N SER A 40 3.78 -6.68 11.40
CA SER A 40 3.22 -6.74 12.75
C SER A 40 1.85 -7.44 12.84
N GLU A 41 1.10 -7.46 11.73
CA GLU A 41 -0.20 -8.13 11.61
C GLU A 41 -0.07 -9.60 11.15
N GLY A 42 1.15 -10.09 10.91
CA GLY A 42 1.44 -11.51 10.62
C GLY A 42 1.59 -11.86 9.14
N ALA A 43 1.91 -10.87 8.29
CA ALA A 43 2.27 -11.11 6.88
C ALA A 43 3.60 -11.85 6.72
#